data_AF-A0A933ZJJ8-F1
#
_entry.id   AF-A0A933ZJJ8-F1
#
_cell.length_a   1.000
_cell.length_b   1.000
_cell.length_c   1.000
_cell.angle_alpha   90.00
_cell.angle_beta   90.00
_cell.angle_gamma   90.00
#
_symmetry.space_group_name_H-M   'P 1'
#
loop_
_entity.id
_entity.type
_entity.pdbx_description
1 polymer ?
#
loop_
_entity_poly.entity_id
_entity_poly.type
_entity_poly.pdbx_seq_one_letter_code
_entity_poly.pdbx_strand_id
1 'polypeptide(L)'
;MLRHPESLLCALALDPSLLSRNRNFALYTAPAMRRSHARAVSLRALARDIASWPPVHSPVLQLLESDRAVELVYHDETLALTRRVPLDPLEMSLLKVLVARRTQAPPALLRTRAEDLQRVSEALARIGIELGDPPDSARCA
;
A
#
# COMPACT_ATOMS: atom_id res chain seq x y z
N MET A 1 -0.54 6.90 23.50
CA MET A 1 0.49 6.10 22.80
C MET A 1 -0.20 5.28 21.72
N LEU A 2 0.02 5.59 20.44
CA LEU A 2 -0.42 4.73 19.33
C LEU A 2 0.45 3.46 19.37
N ARG A 3 -0.13 2.34 19.85
CA ARG A 3 0.59 1.06 20.04
C ARG A 3 0.68 0.22 18.75
N HIS A 4 0.12 0.70 17.64
CA HIS A 4 -0.05 -0.09 16.42
C HIS A 4 0.48 0.67 15.18
N PRO A 5 1.80 0.58 14.88
CA PRO A 5 2.42 1.27 13.74
C PRO A 5 1.92 0.75 12.38
N GLU A 6 1.49 -0.50 12.31
CA GLU A 6 0.86 -1.12 11.13
C GLU A 6 -0.50 -0.49 10.80
N SER A 7 -1.32 -0.24 11.82
CA SER A 7 -2.62 0.43 11.65
C SER A 7 -2.45 1.86 11.14
N LEU A 8 -1.41 2.55 11.63
CA LEU A 8 -1.03 3.88 11.17
C LEU A 8 -0.58 3.85 9.70
N LEU A 9 0.20 2.84 9.31
CA LEU A 9 0.62 2.61 7.92
C LEU A 9 -0.61 2.45 7.01
N CYS A 10 -1.55 1.56 7.35
CA CYS A 10 -2.78 1.35 6.57
C CYS A 10 -3.59 2.64 6.43
N ALA A 11 -3.83 3.34 7.55
CA ALA A 11 -4.60 4.58 7.54
C ALA A 11 -3.95 5.64 6.63
N LEU A 12 -2.64 5.88 6.82
CA LEU A 12 -1.90 6.87 6.02
C LEU A 12 -1.81 6.49 4.54
N ALA A 13 -1.67 5.21 4.22
CA ALA A 13 -1.55 4.77 2.85
C ALA A 13 -2.88 4.89 2.10
N LEU A 14 -4.00 4.60 2.77
CA LEU A 14 -5.34 4.69 2.17
C LEU A 14 -5.81 6.13 2.06
N ASP A 15 -5.62 6.94 3.10
CA ASP A 15 -5.95 8.36 3.09
C ASP A 15 -5.08 9.13 4.12
N PRO A 16 -4.14 9.98 3.66
CA PRO A 16 -3.30 10.78 4.54
C PRO A 16 -4.08 11.76 5.43
N SER A 17 -5.31 12.13 5.04
CA SER A 17 -6.15 13.07 5.77
C SER A 17 -6.82 12.47 7.01
N LEU A 18 -6.84 11.13 7.13
CA LEU A 18 -7.40 10.40 8.27
C LEU A 18 -6.67 10.66 9.60
N LEU A 19 -5.54 11.36 9.59
CA LEU A 19 -4.87 11.80 10.81
C LEU A 19 -5.09 13.28 11.08
N SER A 20 -5.58 13.58 12.29
CA SER A 20 -5.68 14.96 12.76
C SER A 20 -4.31 15.65 12.80
N ARG A 21 -4.30 16.98 12.61
CA ARG A 21 -3.08 17.81 12.63
C ARG A 21 -2.22 17.60 13.88
N ASN A 22 -2.81 17.29 15.04
CA ASN A 22 -2.07 17.03 16.28
C ASN A 22 -1.31 15.69 16.27
N ARG A 23 -1.78 14.68 15.51
CA ARG A 23 -1.03 13.41 15.33
C ARG A 23 0.17 13.57 14.40
N ASN A 24 0.21 14.60 13.55
CA ASN A 24 1.39 14.89 12.72
C ASN A 24 2.61 15.27 13.57
N PHE A 25 2.45 15.96 14.71
CA PHE A 25 3.59 16.22 15.61
C PHE A 25 4.19 14.91 16.15
N ALA A 26 3.34 13.92 16.42
CA ALA A 26 3.77 12.61 16.88
C ALA A 26 4.58 11.87 15.79
N LEU A 27 4.28 12.10 14.50
CA LEU A 27 5.11 11.59 13.41
C LEU A 27 6.55 12.08 13.54
N TYR A 28 6.82 13.29 13.99
CA TYR A 28 8.21 13.79 14.08
C TYR A 28 8.97 13.30 15.33
N THR A 29 8.25 12.96 16.40
CA THR A 29 8.83 12.61 17.70
C THR A 29 9.03 11.11 17.91
N ALA A 30 8.23 10.25 17.26
CA ALA A 30 8.32 8.79 17.41
C ALA A 30 8.93 8.11 16.17
N PRO A 31 10.11 7.45 16.29
CA PRO A 31 10.77 6.80 15.15
C PRO A 31 9.91 5.76 14.43
N ALA A 32 9.11 4.98 15.15
CA ALA A 32 8.22 3.99 14.56
C ALA A 32 7.15 4.63 13.68
N MET A 33 6.61 5.79 14.07
CA MET A 33 5.59 6.49 13.29
C MET A 33 6.18 7.17 12.05
N ARG A 34 7.42 7.69 12.13
CA ARG A 34 8.16 8.15 10.93
C ARG A 34 8.30 7.04 9.90
N ARG A 35 8.67 5.84 10.35
CA ARG A 35 8.84 4.69 9.46
C ARG A 35 7.51 4.32 8.80
N SER A 36 6.42 4.20 9.55
CA SER A 36 5.08 3.94 8.99
C SER A 36 4.67 5.01 7.97
N HIS A 37 4.93 6.29 8.25
CA HIS A 37 4.61 7.36 7.31
C HIS A 37 5.45 7.31 6.02
N ALA A 38 6.78 7.19 6.14
CA ALA A 38 7.67 7.05 4.98
C ALA A 38 7.31 5.82 4.13
N ARG A 39 6.91 4.73 4.81
CA ARG A 39 6.48 3.50 4.16
C ARG A 39 5.14 3.65 3.46
N ALA A 40 4.17 4.32 4.07
CA ALA A 40 2.89 4.67 3.45
C ALA A 40 3.09 5.53 2.18
N VAL A 41 3.99 6.51 2.23
CA VAL A 41 4.37 7.32 1.05
C VAL A 41 4.94 6.43 -0.05
N SER A 42 5.85 5.52 0.30
CA SER A 42 6.48 4.60 -0.65
C SER A 42 5.47 3.65 -1.31
N LEU A 43 4.55 3.07 -0.54
CA LEU A 43 3.51 2.17 -1.06
C LEU A 43 2.54 2.89 -2.00
N ARG A 44 2.16 4.14 -1.69
CA ARG A 44 1.30 4.93 -2.58
C ARG A 44 2.00 5.27 -3.88
N ALA A 45 3.29 5.63 -3.83
CA ALA A 45 4.08 5.88 -5.02
C ALA A 45 4.18 4.61 -5.88
N LEU A 46 4.51 3.48 -5.26
CA LEU A 46 4.56 2.18 -5.93
C LEU A 46 3.20 1.82 -6.58
N ALA A 47 2.09 1.95 -5.86
CA ALA A 47 0.76 1.67 -6.40
C ALA A 47 0.38 2.58 -7.59
N ARG A 48 0.78 3.85 -7.53
CA ARG A 48 0.60 4.81 -8.63
C ARG A 48 1.45 4.42 -9.83
N ASP A 49 2.71 4.07 -9.61
CA ASP A 49 3.64 3.71 -10.67
C ASP A 49 3.13 2.42 -11.36
N ILE A 50 2.71 1.41 -10.59
CA ILE A 50 2.08 0.18 -11.10
C ILE A 50 0.83 0.49 -11.95
N ALA A 51 -0.05 1.36 -11.47
CA ALA A 51 -1.27 1.71 -12.19
C ALA A 51 -1.01 2.47 -13.50
N SER A 52 0.17 3.08 -13.64
CA SER A 52 0.60 3.79 -14.86
C SER A 52 1.27 2.90 -15.91
N TRP A 53 1.52 1.62 -15.61
CA TRP A 53 2.19 0.74 -16.55
C TRP A 53 1.31 0.45 -17.77
N PRO A 54 1.87 0.56 -18.99
CA PRO A 54 1.14 0.21 -20.19
C PRO A 54 0.84 -1.29 -20.21
N PRO A 55 -0.32 -1.73 -20.75
CA PRO A 55 -0.69 -3.15 -20.79
C PRO A 55 0.32 -4.03 -21.52
N VAL A 56 1.02 -3.45 -22.50
CA VAL A 56 1.95 -4.16 -23.41
C VAL A 56 3.34 -4.34 -22.79
N HIS A 57 3.77 -3.45 -21.89
CA HIS A 57 5.09 -3.51 -21.23
C HIS A 57 4.93 -3.62 -19.71
N SER A 58 3.91 -4.36 -19.26
CA SER A 58 3.74 -4.63 -17.84
C SER A 58 5.00 -5.35 -17.37
N PRO A 59 5.78 -4.74 -16.46
CA PRO A 59 7.05 -5.29 -16.06
C PRO A 59 6.83 -6.66 -15.42
N VAL A 60 7.78 -7.56 -15.61
CA VAL A 60 7.67 -8.93 -15.09
C VAL A 60 7.64 -8.87 -13.57
N LEU A 61 6.44 -8.93 -13.01
CA LEU A 61 6.22 -8.99 -11.59
C LEU A 61 6.52 -10.42 -11.13
N GLN A 62 7.44 -10.55 -10.19
CA GLN A 62 7.70 -11.81 -9.51
C GLN A 62 7.51 -11.63 -8.01
N LEU A 63 7.00 -12.69 -7.40
CA LEU A 63 6.80 -12.77 -5.97
C LEU A 63 7.76 -13.84 -5.47
N LEU A 64 8.81 -13.42 -4.77
CA LEU A 64 9.74 -14.33 -4.12
C LEU A 64 9.31 -14.44 -2.66
N GLU A 65 8.79 -15.60 -2.28
CA GLU A 65 8.50 -15.90 -0.88
C GLU A 65 9.79 -16.28 -0.17
N SER A 66 10.13 -15.52 0.86
CA SER A 66 11.10 -15.88 1.88
C SER A 66 10.35 -16.16 3.17
N ASP A 67 10.93 -16.94 4.09
CA ASP A 67 10.34 -17.34 5.38
C ASP A 67 9.70 -16.19 6.20
N ARG A 68 10.02 -14.93 5.90
CA ARG A 68 9.54 -13.76 6.65
C ARG A 68 9.02 -12.59 5.80
N ALA A 69 9.18 -12.62 4.48
CA ALA A 69 8.85 -11.49 3.63
C ALA A 69 8.52 -11.92 2.20
N VAL A 70 7.68 -11.11 1.56
CA VAL A 70 7.32 -11.25 0.16
C VAL A 70 8.11 -10.20 -0.63
N GLU A 71 9.02 -10.62 -1.49
CA GLU A 71 9.73 -9.68 -2.37
C GLU A 71 8.96 -9.49 -3.69
N LEU A 72 8.53 -8.26 -3.95
CA LEU A 72 8.05 -7.84 -5.25
C LEU A 72 9.23 -7.44 -6.13
N VAL A 73 9.46 -8.17 -7.20
CA VAL A 73 10.51 -7.88 -8.18
C VAL A 73 9.86 -7.41 -9.47
N TYR A 74 10.35 -6.31 -10.05
CA TYR A 74 9.90 -5.84 -11.36
C TYR A 74 11.02 -5.15 -12.13
N HIS A 75 10.97 -5.24 -13.46
CA HIS A 75 11.95 -4.62 -14.35
C HIS A 75 11.42 -3.30 -14.89
N ASP A 76 12.14 -2.20 -14.66
CA ASP A 76 11.82 -0.89 -15.20
C ASP A 76 12.53 -0.73 -16.55
N GLU A 77 11.81 -0.95 -17.64
CA GLU A 77 12.31 -0.86 -19.02
C GLU A 77 12.83 0.55 -19.36
N THR A 78 12.29 1.61 -18.72
CA THR A 78 12.71 2.99 -18.99
C THR A 78 14.12 3.26 -18.46
N LEU A 79 14.47 2.60 -17.35
CA LEU A 79 15.75 2.78 -16.66
C LEU A 79 16.67 1.57 -16.79
N ALA A 80 16.26 0.53 -17.54
CA ALA A 80 16.96 -0.75 -17.68
C ALA A 80 17.43 -1.34 -16.34
N LEU A 81 16.60 -1.25 -15.30
CA LEU A 81 16.95 -1.67 -13.95
C LEU A 81 15.91 -2.61 -13.34
N THR A 82 16.36 -3.50 -12.47
CA THR A 82 15.47 -4.39 -11.72
C THR A 82 15.28 -3.86 -10.30
N ARG A 83 14.03 -3.55 -9.93
CA ARG A 83 13.66 -3.17 -8.58
C ARG A 83 13.22 -4.38 -7.78
N ARG A 84 13.63 -4.40 -6.52
CA ARG A 84 13.20 -5.37 -5.52
C ARG A 84 12.62 -4.62 -4.33
N VAL A 85 11.38 -4.92 -3.98
CA VAL A 85 10.69 -4.28 -2.88
C VAL A 85 10.29 -5.39 -1.90
N PRO A 86 11.00 -5.52 -0.76
CA PRO A 86 10.53 -6.42 0.29
C PRO A 86 9.24 -5.85 0.84
N LEU A 87 8.22 -6.69 1.00
CA LEU A 87 6.92 -6.35 1.55
C LEU A 87 6.58 -7.36 2.64
N ASP A 88 6.11 -6.89 3.78
CA ASP A 88 5.46 -7.79 4.74
C ASP A 88 4.06 -8.21 4.22
N PRO A 89 3.43 -9.23 4.83
CA PRO A 89 2.11 -9.70 4.38
C PRO A 89 1.01 -8.63 4.40
N LEU A 90 1.05 -7.69 5.37
CA LEU A 90 0.08 -6.61 5.46
C LEU A 90 0.33 -5.56 4.37
N GLU A 91 1.57 -5.19 4.13
CA GLU A 91 2.00 -4.27 3.07
C GLU A 91 1.62 -4.81 1.69
N MET A 92 1.77 -6.12 1.46
CA MET A 92 1.34 -6.76 0.22
C MET A 92 -0.18 -6.66 0.05
N SER A 93 -0.97 -7.00 1.08
CA SER A 93 -2.43 -6.86 1.03
C SER A 93 -2.84 -5.39 0.81
N LEU A 94 -2.20 -4.46 1.50
CA LEU A 94 -2.43 -3.02 1.35
C LEU A 94 -2.08 -2.52 -0.05
N LEU A 95 -0.97 -2.97 -0.65
CA LEU A 95 -0.57 -2.62 -2.00
C LEU A 95 -1.63 -3.05 -3.02
N LYS A 96 -2.14 -4.28 -2.92
CA LYS A 96 -3.21 -4.77 -3.80
C LYS A 96 -4.45 -3.90 -3.72
N VAL A 97 -4.88 -3.55 -2.49
CA VAL A 97 -6.03 -2.64 -2.27
C VAL A 97 -5.79 -1.27 -2.91
N LEU A 98 -4.58 -0.70 -2.77
CA LEU A 98 -4.24 0.58 -3.37
C LEU A 98 -4.22 0.54 -4.90
N VAL A 99 -3.73 -0.55 -5.49
CA VAL A 99 -3.70 -0.73 -6.95
C VAL A 99 -5.11 -0.90 -7.49
N ALA A 100 -5.95 -1.71 -6.84
CA ALA A 100 -7.35 -1.90 -7.23
C ALA A 100 -8.17 -0.61 -7.19
N ARG A 101 -7.83 0.33 -6.29
CA ARG A 101 -8.44 1.68 -6.25
C ARG A 101 -8.00 2.60 -7.40
N ARG A 102 -6.94 2.24 -8.14
CA ARG A 102 -6.35 3.10 -9.19
C ARG A 102 -6.54 2.55 -10.60
N THR A 103 -6.71 1.25 -10.75
CA THR A 103 -6.91 0.61 -12.05
C THR A 103 -7.90 -0.55 -11.95
N GLN A 104 -8.75 -0.67 -12.97
CA GLN A 104 -9.69 -1.78 -13.12
C GLN A 104 -9.02 -3.05 -13.67
N ALA A 105 -7.81 -2.93 -14.23
CA ALA A 105 -7.06 -4.03 -14.81
C ALA A 105 -5.69 -4.21 -14.13
N PRO A 106 -5.64 -4.52 -12.82
CA PRO A 106 -4.39 -4.76 -12.13
C PRO A 106 -3.70 -6.02 -12.68
N PRO A 107 -2.35 -6.08 -12.64
CA PRO A 107 -1.60 -7.30 -12.91
C PRO A 107 -2.12 -8.46 -12.06
N ALA A 108 -2.10 -9.69 -12.60
CA ALA A 108 -2.74 -10.85 -11.96
C ALA A 108 -2.26 -11.09 -10.51
N LEU A 109 -0.97 -10.88 -10.24
CA LEU A 109 -0.36 -10.99 -8.91
C LEU A 109 -0.87 -9.93 -7.90
N LEU A 110 -1.32 -8.78 -8.40
CA LEU A 110 -1.78 -7.65 -7.59
C LEU A 110 -3.30 -7.52 -7.54
N ARG A 111 -4.04 -8.53 -8.03
CA ARG A 111 -5.49 -8.59 -7.86
C ARG A 111 -5.82 -8.72 -6.38
N THR A 112 -6.69 -7.83 -5.91
CA THR A 112 -7.18 -7.85 -4.53
C THR A 112 -8.06 -9.07 -4.29
N ARG A 113 -7.84 -9.77 -3.19
CA ARG A 113 -8.67 -10.88 -2.70
C ARG A 113 -9.41 -10.48 -1.42
N ALA A 114 -10.43 -11.25 -1.03
CA ALA A 114 -11.17 -11.02 0.22
C ALA A 114 -10.25 -11.03 1.46
N GLU A 115 -9.27 -11.93 1.50
CA GLU A 115 -8.26 -12.01 2.56
C GLU A 115 -7.43 -10.73 2.70
N ASP A 116 -7.16 -10.05 1.58
CA ASP A 116 -6.39 -8.80 1.59
C ASP A 116 -7.19 -7.67 2.25
N LEU A 117 -8.48 -7.57 1.92
CA LEU A 117 -9.40 -6.61 2.53
C LEU A 117 -9.58 -6.90 4.03
N GLN A 118 -9.73 -8.17 4.40
CA GLN A 118 -9.85 -8.58 5.79
C GLN A 118 -8.63 -8.16 6.61
N ARG A 119 -7.41 -8.47 6.13
CA ARG A 119 -6.16 -8.14 6.83
C ARG A 119 -5.99 -6.63 7.03
N VAL A 120 -6.35 -5.84 6.01
CA VAL A 120 -6.31 -4.36 6.08
C VAL A 120 -7.37 -3.81 7.05
N SER A 121 -8.59 -4.36 7.01
CA SER A 121 -9.68 -3.98 7.91
C SER A 121 -9.34 -4.28 9.37
N GLU A 122 -8.82 -5.48 9.67
CA GLU A 122 -8.36 -5.87 11.00
C GLU A 122 -7.26 -4.93 11.53
N ALA A 123 -6.33 -4.50 10.66
CA ALA A 123 -5.31 -3.54 11.03
C ALA A 123 -5.92 -2.17 11.38
N LEU A 124 -6.88 -1.67 10.60
CA LEU A 124 -7.55 -0.38 10.84
C LEU A 124 -8.45 -0.41 12.10
N ALA A 125 -9.13 -1.53 12.37
CA ALA A 125 -9.99 -1.70 13.52
C ALA A 125 -9.24 -1.49 14.86
N ARG A 126 -7.94 -1.83 14.93
CA ARG A 126 -7.09 -1.60 16.11
C ARG A 126 -6.94 -0.13 16.51
N ILE A 127 -7.25 0.80 15.61
CA ILE A 127 -7.23 2.25 15.88
C ILE A 127 -8.61 2.90 15.73
N GLY A 128 -9.67 2.09 15.62
CA GLY A 128 -11.06 2.54 15.51
C GLY A 128 -11.41 3.16 14.15
N ILE A 129 -10.70 2.78 13.09
CA ILE A 129 -11.02 3.22 11.72
C ILE A 129 -11.66 2.04 10.98
N GLU A 130 -12.79 2.30 10.31
CA GLU A 130 -13.42 1.34 9.43
C GLU A 130 -12.95 1.56 7.99
N LEU A 131 -12.65 0.47 7.28
CA LEU A 131 -12.39 0.53 5.85
C LEU A 131 -13.73 0.77 5.16
N GLY A 132 -14.04 2.02 4.84
CA GLY A 132 -15.17 2.33 3.96
C GLY A 132 -15.03 1.60 2.62
N ASP A 133 -16.17 1.30 1.99
CA ASP A 133 -16.20 0.72 0.65
C ASP A 133 -15.27 1.49 -0.31
N PRO A 134 -14.67 0.81 -1.31
CA PRO A 134 -13.80 1.49 -2.27
C PRO A 134 -14.52 2.73 -2.79
N PRO A 135 -13.84 3.90 -2.84
CA PRO A 135 -14.48 5.10 -3.31
C PRO A 135 -15.04 4.82 -4.69
N ASP A 136 -16.33 5.08 -4.84
CA ASP A 136 -17.04 5.11 -6.10
C ASP A 136 -16.43 6.26 -6.91
N SER A 137 -15.25 6.02 -7.51
CA SER A 137 -14.52 7.00 -8.33
C SER A 137 -15.19 7.13 -9.69
N ALA A 138 -16.51 7.29 -9.67
CA ALA A 138 -17.37 7.75 -10.74
C ALA A 138 -18.03 9.06 -10.28
N ARG A 139 -17.22 10.08 -9.99
CA ARG A 139 -17.65 11.50 -9.94
C ARG A 139 -16.44 12.42 -10.08
N CYS A 140 -16.19 12.76 -11.33
CA CYS A 140 -15.72 14.06 -11.83
C CYS A 140 -14.38 14.62 -11.31
N ALA A 141 -13.34 14.52 -12.15
CA ALA A 141 -12.55 15.67 -12.60
C ALA A 141 -11.90 15.32 -13.95
#